data_AF-A0A520IX49-F1
#
_entry.id   AF-A0A520IX49-F1
#
_cell.length_a   1.000
_cell.length_b   1.000
_cell.length_c   1.000
_cell.angle_alpha   90.00
_cell.angle_beta   90.00
_cell.angle_gamma   90.00
#
_symmetry.space_group_name_H-M   'P 1'
#
loop_
_entity.id
_entity.type
_entity.pdbx_description
1 polymer ?
#
loop_
_entity_poly.entity_id
_entity_poly.type
_entity_poly.pdbx_seq_one_letter_code
_entity_poly.pdbx_strand_id
1 'polypeptide(L)'
;PAALVRVLTAGPLAMADTAVPAGKYGQASLEKLGVWAQVSPKVVRAENVRATLALVERGAAPLAIVYATDAKASAKVRIAGVFPEATHPAITYPIARLKTSTNPEAEGFRRFLVSPACKAIFVRYGFSAR
;
A
#
# COMPACT_ATOMS: atom_id res chain seq x y z
N PRO A 1 15.34 -5.54 -14.80
CA PRO A 1 14.69 -6.80 -14.34
C PRO A 1 15.58 -7.66 -13.42
N ALA A 2 16.74 -8.13 -13.88
CA ALA A 2 17.61 -9.02 -13.10
C ALA A 2 18.09 -8.43 -11.76
N ALA A 3 18.48 -7.15 -11.74
CA ALA A 3 18.87 -6.47 -10.50
C ALA A 3 17.71 -6.36 -9.49
N LEU A 4 16.49 -6.12 -9.97
CA LEU A 4 15.30 -6.04 -9.13
C LEU A 4 14.98 -7.38 -8.48
N VAL A 5 15.02 -8.47 -9.25
CA VAL A 5 14.86 -9.84 -8.74
C VAL A 5 15.87 -10.08 -7.64
N ARG A 6 17.16 -9.86 -7.91
CA ARG A 6 18.24 -10.09 -6.94
C ARG A 6 17.99 -9.37 -5.61
N VAL A 7 17.54 -8.11 -5.66
CA VAL A 7 17.24 -7.33 -4.45
C VAL A 7 16.02 -7.89 -3.72
N LEU A 8 14.92 -8.14 -4.44
CA LEU A 8 13.67 -8.61 -3.84
C LEU A 8 13.73 -10.06 -3.35
N THR A 9 14.66 -10.87 -3.85
CA THR A 9 14.85 -12.27 -3.45
C THR A 9 16.05 -12.49 -2.52
N ALA A 10 16.72 -11.43 -2.06
CA ALA A 10 17.85 -11.52 -1.14
C ALA A 10 17.47 -12.07 0.25
N GLY A 11 16.17 -12.03 0.58
CA GLY A 11 15.59 -12.60 1.79
C GLY A 11 14.07 -12.74 1.62
N PRO A 12 13.32 -13.00 2.71
CA PRO A 12 11.87 -12.98 2.66
C PRO A 12 11.36 -11.58 2.30
N LEU A 13 10.46 -11.49 1.33
CA LEU A 13 9.81 -10.24 0.93
C LEU A 13 8.43 -10.18 1.59
N ALA A 14 8.20 -9.23 2.50
CA ALA A 14 6.89 -9.06 3.08
C ALA A 14 5.93 -8.39 2.06
N MET A 15 4.76 -8.97 1.84
CA MET A 15 3.70 -8.34 1.04
C MET A 15 2.35 -8.68 1.67
N ALA A 16 1.38 -7.78 1.58
CA ALA A 16 0.00 -8.14 1.94
C ALA A 16 -0.50 -9.26 1.01
N ASP A 17 -1.43 -10.07 1.50
CA ASP A 17 -2.08 -11.08 0.67
C ASP A 17 -2.71 -10.45 -0.58
N THR A 18 -2.75 -11.20 -1.68
CA THR A 18 -3.31 -10.78 -2.96
C THR A 18 -4.84 -10.56 -2.91
N ALA A 19 -5.52 -10.99 -1.85
CA ALA A 19 -6.90 -10.58 -1.57
C ALA A 19 -6.99 -9.12 -1.09
N VAL A 20 -5.94 -8.60 -0.45
CA VAL A 20 -5.84 -7.24 0.09
C VAL A 20 -5.39 -6.26 -1.02
N PRO A 21 -5.94 -5.04 -1.10
CA PRO A 21 -5.56 -4.07 -2.14
C PRO A 21 -4.05 -3.86 -2.29
N ALA A 22 -3.31 -3.70 -1.20
CA ALA A 22 -1.85 -3.49 -1.25
C ALA A 22 -1.12 -4.68 -1.90
N GLY A 23 -1.54 -5.92 -1.63
CA GLY A 23 -0.99 -7.11 -2.26
C GLY A 23 -1.32 -7.19 -3.75
N LYS A 24 -2.54 -6.81 -4.15
CA LYS A 24 -2.94 -6.71 -5.57
C LYS A 24 -2.07 -5.73 -6.34
N TYR A 25 -1.85 -4.53 -5.81
CA TYR A 25 -1.01 -3.52 -6.47
C TYR A 25 0.47 -3.95 -6.53
N GLY A 26 0.96 -4.60 -5.48
CA GLY A 26 2.30 -5.18 -5.44
C GLY A 26 2.50 -6.27 -6.49
N GLN A 27 1.59 -7.24 -6.56
CA GLN A 27 1.60 -8.28 -7.59
C GLN A 27 1.52 -7.68 -9.00
N ALA A 28 0.54 -6.80 -9.26
CA ALA A 28 0.37 -6.17 -10.57
C ALA A 28 1.65 -5.45 -11.03
N SER A 29 2.33 -4.75 -10.12
CA SER A 29 3.61 -4.11 -10.41
C SER A 29 4.70 -5.11 -10.78
N LEU A 30 4.84 -6.18 -9.98
CA LEU A 30 5.85 -7.21 -10.23
C LEU A 30 5.57 -8.00 -11.50
N GLU A 31 4.31 -8.20 -11.86
CA GLU A 31 3.88 -8.82 -13.12
C GLU A 31 4.20 -7.92 -14.30
N LYS A 32 3.82 -6.62 -14.24
CA LYS A 32 4.14 -5.66 -15.31
C LYS A 32 5.65 -5.50 -15.52
N LEU A 33 6.42 -5.61 -14.45
CA LEU A 33 7.89 -5.57 -14.49
C LEU A 33 8.52 -6.92 -14.91
N GLY A 34 7.72 -7.97 -15.10
CA GLY A 34 8.16 -9.28 -15.59
C GLY A 34 8.95 -10.11 -14.56
N VAL A 35 8.80 -9.83 -13.26
CA VAL A 35 9.59 -10.46 -12.19
C VAL A 35 8.77 -11.29 -11.20
N TRP A 36 7.43 -11.23 -11.27
CA TRP A 36 6.54 -11.88 -10.31
C TRP A 36 6.82 -13.38 -10.12
N ALA A 37 6.99 -14.15 -11.19
CA ALA A 37 7.24 -15.59 -11.11
C ALA A 37 8.51 -15.94 -10.31
N GLN A 38 9.52 -15.06 -10.32
CA GLN A 38 10.78 -15.26 -9.61
C GLN A 38 10.72 -14.75 -8.17
N VAL A 39 9.91 -13.72 -7.91
CA VAL A 39 9.79 -13.08 -6.59
C VAL A 39 8.74 -13.79 -5.72
N SER A 40 7.65 -14.28 -6.30
CA SER A 40 6.51 -14.85 -5.57
C SER A 40 6.87 -15.99 -4.61
N PRO A 41 7.86 -16.87 -4.87
CA PRO A 41 8.25 -17.90 -3.89
C PRO A 41 8.94 -17.34 -2.63
N LYS A 42 9.42 -16.09 -2.68
CA LYS A 42 10.03 -15.40 -1.53
C LYS A 42 9.05 -14.53 -0.76
N VAL A 43 7.81 -14.40 -1.23
CA VAL A 43 6.79 -13.56 -0.60
C VAL A 43 6.27 -14.19 0.68
N VAL A 44 6.46 -13.51 1.80
CA VAL A 44 5.76 -13.77 3.06
C VAL A 44 4.48 -12.94 3.05
N ARG A 45 3.34 -13.63 2.92
CA ARG A 45 2.02 -12.99 2.86
C ARG A 45 1.56 -12.60 4.27
N ALA A 46 1.14 -11.36 4.42
CA ALA A 46 0.53 -10.85 5.64
C ALA A 46 -0.95 -10.50 5.40
N GLU A 47 -1.77 -10.61 6.45
CA GLU A 47 -3.22 -10.41 6.39
C GLU A 47 -3.67 -8.97 6.04
N ASN A 48 -2.81 -7.98 6.26
CA ASN A 48 -3.04 -6.58 5.90
C ASN A 48 -1.73 -5.80 5.80
N VAL A 49 -1.78 -4.58 5.26
CA VAL A 49 -0.58 -3.76 5.00
C VAL A 49 0.17 -3.33 6.27
N ARG A 50 -0.54 -3.17 7.41
CA ARG A 50 0.11 -2.86 8.70
C ARG A 50 0.87 -4.06 9.23
N ALA A 51 0.30 -5.26 9.13
CA ALA A 51 1.00 -6.49 9.45
C ALA A 51 2.21 -6.71 8.55
N THR A 52 2.10 -6.36 7.25
CA THR A 52 3.25 -6.35 6.32
C THR A 52 4.37 -5.43 6.80
N LEU A 53 4.03 -4.18 7.16
CA LEU A 53 5.00 -3.20 7.65
C LEU A 53 5.70 -3.67 8.92
N ALA A 54 4.94 -4.25 9.86
CA ALA A 54 5.46 -4.75 11.13
C ALA A 54 6.54 -5.84 10.97
N LEU A 55 6.51 -6.62 9.89
CA LEU A 55 7.56 -7.62 9.61
C LEU A 55 8.92 -6.96 9.35
N VAL A 56 8.94 -5.80 8.69
CA VAL A 56 10.17 -5.04 8.45
C VAL A 56 10.59 -4.29 9.71
N GLU A 57 9.65 -3.69 10.43
CA GLU A 57 9.95 -2.98 11.69
C GLU A 57 10.59 -3.89 12.76
N ARG A 58 10.27 -5.18 12.73
CA ARG A 58 10.82 -6.19 13.65
C ARG A 58 12.06 -6.90 13.09
N GLY A 59 12.50 -6.57 11.87
CA GLY A 59 13.62 -7.22 11.20
C GLY A 59 13.34 -8.65 10.73
N ALA A 60 12.08 -9.11 10.75
CA ALA A 60 11.69 -10.44 10.28
C ALA A 60 11.73 -10.55 8.74
N ALA A 61 11.61 -9.43 8.04
CA ALA A 61 11.82 -9.33 6.59
C ALA A 61 12.67 -8.10 6.25
N PRO A 62 13.68 -8.21 5.36
CA PRO A 62 14.50 -7.07 4.95
C PRO A 62 13.76 -6.04 4.10
N LEU A 63 12.72 -6.44 3.37
CA LEU A 63 11.95 -5.59 2.47
C LEU A 63 10.45 -5.87 2.59
N ALA A 64 9.64 -4.85 2.34
CA ALA A 64 8.20 -4.96 2.19
C ALA A 64 7.67 -4.16 1.01
N ILE A 65 6.55 -4.60 0.46
CA ILE A 65 5.72 -3.80 -0.45
C ILE A 65 4.52 -3.26 0.32
N VAL A 66 4.47 -1.95 0.50
CA VAL A 66 3.43 -1.20 1.25
C VAL A 66 3.10 0.11 0.51
N TYR A 67 2.08 0.85 0.96
CA TYR A 67 1.86 2.19 0.44
C TYR A 67 2.90 3.19 0.99
N ALA A 68 3.17 4.26 0.25
CA ALA A 68 4.06 5.32 0.70
C ALA A 68 3.59 5.99 2.00
N THR A 69 2.27 6.07 2.21
CA THR A 69 1.66 6.57 3.44
C THR A 69 1.95 5.68 4.65
N ASP A 70 1.97 4.36 4.48
CA ASP A 70 2.32 3.41 5.54
C ASP A 70 3.79 3.55 5.93
N ALA A 71 4.69 3.66 4.94
CA ALA A 71 6.11 3.90 5.19
C ALA A 71 6.33 5.25 5.91
N LYS A 72 5.60 6.30 5.53
CA LYS A 72 5.65 7.63 6.18
C LYS A 72 5.13 7.59 7.63
N ALA A 73 4.23 6.68 7.96
CA ALA A 73 3.66 6.54 9.29
C ALA A 73 4.62 5.87 10.30
N SER A 74 5.74 5.29 9.85
CA SER A 74 6.70 4.60 10.70
C SER A 74 8.08 5.26 10.65
N ALA A 75 8.65 5.51 11.84
CA ALA A 75 10.02 5.99 11.98
C ALA A 75 11.08 4.86 11.90
N LYS A 76 10.65 3.59 11.82
CA LYS A 76 11.51 2.41 11.85
C LYS A 76 11.87 1.88 10.48
N VAL A 77 11.24 2.40 9.43
CA VAL A 77 11.46 1.98 8.06
C VAL A 77 11.87 3.17 7.21
N ARG A 78 12.36 2.87 6.00
CA ARG A 78 12.63 3.87 4.97
C ARG A 78 12.20 3.33 3.61
N ILE A 79 11.86 4.23 2.70
CA ILE A 79 11.52 3.86 1.33
C ILE A 79 12.82 3.45 0.61
N ALA A 80 12.91 2.21 0.16
CA ALA A 80 14.02 1.71 -0.64
C ALA A 80 13.85 1.96 -2.15
N GLY A 81 12.61 2.13 -2.60
CA GLY A 81 12.24 2.43 -3.98
C GLY A 81 10.73 2.62 -4.10
N VAL A 82 10.30 3.22 -5.21
CA VAL A 82 8.89 3.45 -5.53
C VAL A 82 8.60 2.72 -6.85
N PHE A 83 7.51 1.95 -6.90
CA PHE A 83 7.08 1.33 -8.13
C PHE A 83 6.63 2.40 -9.13
N PRO A 84 6.96 2.30 -10.43
CA PRO A 84 6.49 3.28 -11.40
C PRO A 84 4.96 3.28 -11.48
N GLU A 85 4.33 4.45 -11.57
CA GLU A 85 2.85 4.56 -11.54
C GLU A 85 2.16 3.73 -12.64
N ALA A 86 2.82 3.53 -13.78
CA ALA A 86 2.31 2.73 -14.89
C ALA A 86 2.37 1.21 -14.67
N THR A 87 2.93 0.74 -13.55
CA THR A 87 3.04 -0.71 -13.27
C THR A 87 1.87 -1.29 -12.50
N HIS A 88 0.99 -0.45 -11.96
CA HIS A 88 -0.20 -0.90 -11.26
C HIS A 88 -1.40 0.01 -11.59
N PRO A 89 -2.64 -0.44 -11.39
CA PRO A 89 -3.79 0.44 -11.44
C PRO A 89 -3.64 1.59 -10.44
N ALA A 90 -4.27 2.73 -10.73
CA ALA A 90 -4.24 3.89 -9.85
C ALA A 90 -4.79 3.51 -8.45
N ILE A 91 -4.04 3.85 -7.40
CA ILE A 91 -4.43 3.59 -6.02
C ILE A 91 -5.41 4.69 -5.60
N THR A 92 -6.69 4.37 -5.54
CA THR A 92 -7.77 5.32 -5.17
C THR A 92 -8.54 4.85 -3.93
N TYR A 93 -8.94 5.79 -3.07
CA TYR A 93 -9.71 5.52 -1.86
C TYR A 93 -11.12 6.14 -2.00
N PRO A 94 -12.09 5.41 -2.59
CA PRO A 94 -13.44 5.92 -2.77
C PRO A 94 -14.15 6.06 -1.42
N ILE A 95 -14.96 7.11 -1.28
CA ILE A 95 -15.76 7.39 -0.09
C ILE A 95 -17.22 7.44 -0.51
N ALA A 96 -18.06 6.62 0.11
CA ALA A 96 -19.49 6.57 -0.15
C ALA A 96 -20.28 6.44 1.15
N ARG A 97 -21.48 7.01 1.17
CA ARG A 97 -22.47 6.74 2.22
C ARG A 97 -23.12 5.39 1.94
N LEU A 98 -23.31 4.57 2.97
CA LEU A 98 -24.08 3.33 2.82
C LEU A 98 -25.54 3.66 2.53
N LYS A 99 -26.13 2.97 1.55
CA LYS A 99 -27.53 3.17 1.13
C LYS A 99 -28.52 3.04 2.31
N THR A 100 -28.24 2.12 3.23
CA THR A 100 -29.05 1.80 4.41
C THR A 100 -28.72 2.65 5.64
N SER A 101 -27.77 3.58 5.55
CA SER A 101 -27.40 4.41 6.70
C SER A 101 -28.55 5.31 7.12
N THR A 102 -28.95 5.19 8.39
CA THR A 102 -29.95 6.03 9.07
C THR A 102 -29.33 7.14 9.91
N ASN A 103 -27.99 7.21 9.99
CA ASN A 103 -27.31 8.23 10.77
C ASN A 103 -27.44 9.60 10.06
N PRO A 104 -28.07 10.61 10.70
CA PRO A 104 -28.28 11.91 10.09
C PRO A 104 -26.97 12.65 9.76
N GLU A 105 -25.88 12.35 10.46
CA GLU A 105 -24.57 12.98 10.27
C GLU A 105 -23.77 12.39 9.09
N ALA A 106 -24.20 11.25 8.54
CA ALA A 106 -23.39 10.49 7.56
C ALA A 106 -23.04 11.30 6.31
N GLU A 107 -23.98 12.10 5.78
CA GLU A 107 -23.72 12.97 4.63
C GLU A 107 -22.87 14.18 5.01
N GLY A 108 -23.05 14.74 6.21
CA GLY A 108 -22.21 15.83 6.73
C GLY A 108 -20.74 15.39 6.84
N PHE A 109 -20.51 14.20 7.40
CA PHE A 109 -19.18 13.61 7.50
C PHE A 109 -18.59 13.30 6.11
N ARG A 110 -19.38 12.73 5.18
CA ARG A 110 -18.93 12.50 3.79
C ARG A 110 -18.47 13.80 3.12
N ARG A 111 -19.24 14.88 3.27
CA ARG A 111 -18.91 16.22 2.74
C ARG A 111 -17.64 16.78 3.37
N PHE A 112 -17.48 16.61 4.69
CA PHE A 112 -16.25 16.99 5.36
C PHE A 112 -15.04 16.24 4.79
N LEU A 113 -15.12 14.92 4.61
CA LEU A 113 -14.02 14.10 4.07
C LEU A 113 -13.56 14.56 2.68
N VAL A 114 -14.47 15.08 1.84
CA VAL A 114 -14.11 15.59 0.49
C VAL A 114 -13.83 17.09 0.46
N SER A 115 -13.94 17.79 1.59
CA SER A 115 -13.70 19.23 1.70
C SER A 115 -12.22 19.60 1.60
N PRO A 116 -11.88 20.87 1.26
CA PRO A 116 -10.49 21.33 1.26
C PRO A 116 -9.77 21.13 2.61
N ALA A 117 -10.49 21.32 3.73
CA ALA A 117 -9.94 21.15 5.07
C ALA A 117 -9.48 19.71 5.33
N CYS A 118 -10.30 18.72 4.97
CA CYS A 118 -9.92 17.32 5.16
C CYS A 118 -8.87 16.86 4.13
N LYS A 119 -8.94 17.36 2.88
CA LYS A 119 -7.88 17.14 1.88
C LYS A 119 -6.50 17.59 2.39
N ALA A 120 -6.41 18.72 3.09
CA ALA A 120 -5.15 19.16 3.70
C ALA A 120 -4.63 18.18 4.76
N ILE A 121 -5.53 17.59 5.55
CA ILE A 121 -5.17 16.53 6.53
C ILE A 121 -4.62 15.31 5.79
N PHE A 122 -5.30 14.83 4.74
CA PHE A 122 -4.84 13.70 3.94
C PHE A 122 -3.45 13.93 3.34
N VAL A 123 -3.19 15.12 2.76
CA VAL A 123 -1.88 15.49 2.22
C VAL A 123 -0.80 15.48 3.29
N ARG A 124 -1.09 16.00 4.50
CA ARG A 124 -0.15 15.97 5.63
C ARG A 124 0.30 14.54 5.95
N TYR A 125 -0.61 13.57 5.86
CA TYR A 125 -0.31 12.15 6.06
C TYR A 125 0.22 11.42 4.81
N GLY A 126 0.40 12.13 3.69
CA GLY A 126 1.05 11.60 2.47
C GLY A 126 0.09 11.04 1.41
N PHE A 127 -1.23 11.22 1.58
CA PHE A 127 -2.19 10.90 0.52
C PHE A 127 -2.18 12.00 -0.55
N SER A 128 -2.53 11.64 -1.79
CA SER A 128 -2.71 12.63 -2.87
C SER A 128 -4.08 13.32 -2.76
N ALA A 129 -4.16 14.58 -3.18
CA ALA A 129 -5.37 15.40 -3.07
C ALA A 129 -6.30 15.33 -4.30
N ARG A 130 -6.07 14.36 -5.22
CA ARG A 130 -6.84 14.24 -6.46
C ARG A 130 -8.34 14.10 -6.16
#